data_AF-A0A2E2E3R4-F1
#
_entry.id   AF-A0A2E2E3R4-F1
#
_cell.length_a   1.000
_cell.length_b   1.000
_cell.length_c   1.000
_cell.angle_alpha   90.00
_cell.angle_beta   90.00
_cell.angle_gamma   90.00
#
_symmetry.space_group_name_H-M   'P 1'
#
loop_
_entity.id
_entity.type
_entity.pdbx_description
1 polymer ?
#
loop_
_entity_poly.entity_id
_entity_poly.type
_entity_poly.pdbx_seq_one_letter_code
_entity_poly.pdbx_strand_id
1 'polypeptide(L)' 'MTVNVGSLDRLLRLILGAALIACALLSGLTLFDEAYVKYGTVAVGLVLIVTGLVRLCPLYSILGIRTCKL' A
#
# COMPACT_ATOMS: atom_id res chain seq x y z
N MET A 1 18.44 -7.38 12.23
CA MET A 1 17.49 -6.99 11.16
C MET A 1 17.64 -5.50 10.90
N THR A 2 18.21 -5.12 9.76
CA THR A 2 18.33 -3.73 9.33
C THR A 2 17.00 -3.29 8.71
N VAL A 3 16.17 -2.62 9.51
CA VAL A 3 14.95 -1.98 8.98
C VAL A 3 15.39 -0.83 8.08
N ASN A 4 14.95 -0.85 6.82
CA ASN A 4 15.41 0.10 5.79
C ASN A 4 14.30 1.05 5.30
N VAL A 5 13.05 0.73 5.65
CA VAL A 5 11.85 1.52 5.33
C VAL A 5 11.43 2.26 6.59
N GLY A 6 11.49 3.58 6.56
CA GLY A 6 11.00 4.42 7.66
C GLY A 6 9.50 4.22 7.90
N SER A 7 9.05 4.45 9.14
CA SER A 7 7.65 4.33 9.53
C SER A 7 6.70 5.17 8.65
N LEU A 8 7.20 6.25 8.03
CA LEU A 8 6.46 7.13 7.15
C LEU A 8 6.06 6.46 5.83
N ASP A 9 6.99 5.87 5.07
CA ASP A 9 6.70 5.17 3.80
C ASP A 9 5.73 4.00 4.00
N ARG A 10 5.89 3.27 5.10
CA ARG A 10 4.99 2.20 5.52
C ARG A 10 3.60 2.74 5.81
N LEU A 11 3.51 3.82 6.59
CA LEU A 11 2.25 4.45 6.93
C LEU A 11 1.56 4.98 5.67
N LEU A 12 2.30 5.59 4.75
CA LEU A 12 1.76 6.11 3.50
C LEU A 12 1.14 4.99 2.64
N ARG A 13 1.84 3.85 2.48
CA ARG A 13 1.32 2.68 1.73
C ARG A 13 0.12 2.03 2.40
N LEU A 14 0.13 1.92 3.72
CA LEU A 14 -1.00 1.39 4.48
C LEU A 14 -2.22 2.31 4.37
N ILE A 15 -2.03 3.63 4.52
CA ILE A 15 -3.10 4.62 4.38
C ILE A 15 -3.64 4.63 2.96
N LEU A 16 -2.78 4.66 1.94
CA LEU A 16 -3.21 4.64 0.53
C LEU A 16 -3.96 3.36 0.19
N GLY A 17 -3.42 2.19 0.56
CA GLY A 17 -4.07 0.91 0.31
C GLY A 17 -5.42 0.78 1.03
N ALA A 18 -5.49 1.20 2.30
CA ALA A 18 -6.74 1.20 3.06
C ALA A 18 -7.76 2.21 2.49
N ALA A 19 -7.33 3.40 2.10
CA ALA A 19 -8.18 4.42 1.48
C ALA A 19 -8.74 3.94 0.12
N LEU A 20 -7.93 3.26 -0.69
CA LEU A 20 -8.37 2.66 -1.96
C LEU A 20 -9.44 1.58 -1.75
N ILE A 21 -9.23 0.67 -0.79
CA ILE A 21 -10.22 -0.37 -0.47
C ILE A 21 -11.50 0.27 0.10
N ALA A 22 -11.37 1.24 1.01
CA ALA A 22 -12.50 1.95 1.58
C ALA A 22 -13.29 2.72 0.51
N CYS A 23 -12.62 3.38 -0.43
CA CYS A 23 -13.28 4.01 -1.57
C CYS A 23 -14.01 2.97 -2.43
N ALA A 24 -13.36 1.87 -2.79
CA ALA A 24 -13.97 0.85 -3.65
C ALA A 24 -15.21 0.18 -3.02
N LEU A 25 -15.28 0.10 -1.69
CA LEU A 25 -16.34 -0.61 -0.96
C LEU A 25 -17.41 0.29 -0.34
N LEU A 26 -17.04 1.48 0.16
CA LEU A 26 -17.93 2.35 0.94
C LEU A 26 -18.34 3.63 0.20
N SER A 27 -17.66 4.04 -0.88
CA SER A 27 -17.93 5.35 -1.49
C SER A 27 -19.25 5.45 -2.25
N GLY A 28 -19.79 4.32 -2.73
CA GLY A 28 -21.00 4.30 -3.56
C GLY A 28 -20.84 5.03 -4.90
N LEU A 29 -19.60 5.27 -5.36
CA LEU A 29 -19.35 5.88 -6.66
C LEU A 29 -19.73 4.91 -7.80
N THR A 30 -20.43 5.42 -8.81
CA THR A 30 -20.78 4.68 -10.03
C THR A 30 -19.57 4.13 -10.79
N LEU A 31 -18.38 4.72 -10.59
CA LEU A 31 -17.10 4.21 -11.11
C LEU A 31 -16.74 2.82 -10.58
N PHE A 32 -17.25 2.41 -9.42
CA PHE A 32 -17.03 1.09 -8.82
C PHE A 32 -18.27 0.18 -8.90
N ASP A 33 -19.29 0.56 -9.67
CA ASP A 33 -20.47 -0.30 -9.89
C ASP A 33 -20.09 -1.49 -10.80
N GLU A 34 -19.17 -1.24 -11.74
CA GLU A 34 -18.56 -2.27 -12.57
C GLU A 34 -17.71 -3.22 -11.72
N ALA A 35 -18.12 -4.49 -11.67
CA ALA A 35 -17.49 -5.53 -10.86
C ALA A 35 -15.98 -5.61 -11.11
N TYR A 36 -15.55 -5.51 -12.37
CA TYR A 36 -14.13 -5.53 -12.75
C TYR A 36 -13.33 -4.39 -12.10
N VAL A 37 -13.88 -3.18 -12.08
CA VAL A 37 -13.20 -2.00 -11.50
C VAL A 37 -13.18 -2.10 -9.98
N LYS A 38 -14.27 -2.55 -9.36
CA LYS A 38 -14.38 -2.76 -7.92
C LYS A 38 -13.40 -3.81 -7.40
N TYR A 39 -13.39 -5.00 -7.98
CA TYR A 39 -12.47 -6.06 -7.57
C TYR A 39 -11.02 -5.72 -7.93
N GLY A 40 -10.79 -5.06 -9.07
CA GLY A 40 -9.46 -4.60 -9.49
C GLY A 40 -8.86 -3.59 -8.50
N THR A 41 -9.64 -2.60 -8.07
CA THR A 41 -9.19 -1.57 -7.12
C THR A 41 -8.98 -2.13 -5.71
N VAL A 42 -9.82 -3.07 -5.26
CA VAL A 42 -9.61 -3.81 -4.01
C VAL A 42 -8.31 -4.62 -4.07
N ALA A 43 -8.03 -5.31 -5.19
CA ALA A 43 -6.78 -6.07 -5.36
C ALA A 43 -5.55 -5.16 -5.30
N VAL A 44 -5.58 -4.01 -5.96
CA VAL A 44 -4.49 -3.01 -5.92
C VAL A 44 -4.27 -2.49 -4.49
N GLY A 45 -5.34 -2.16 -3.77
CA GLY A 45 -5.25 -1.73 -2.38
C GLY A 45 -4.65 -2.81 -1.47
N LEU A 46 -4.99 -4.08 -1.70
CA LEU A 46 -4.45 -5.21 -0.94
C LEU A 46 -2.94 -5.36 -1.18
N VAL A 47 -2.49 -5.23 -2.43
CA VAL A 47 -1.05 -5.29 -2.78
C VAL A 47 -0.27 -4.17 -2.08
N LEU A 48 -0.81 -2.95 -2.02
CA LEU A 48 -0.20 -1.83 -1.30
C LEU A 48 -0.09 -2.09 0.22
N ILE A 49 -1.11 -2.69 0.83
CA ILE A 49 -1.08 -3.08 2.25
C ILE A 49 -0.05 -4.17 2.50
N VAL A 50 -0.06 -5.24 1.71
CA VAL A 50 0.88 -6.37 1.86
C VAL A 50 2.32 -5.89 1.69
N THR A 51 2.59 -5.08 0.67
CA THR A 51 3.93 -4.49 0.45
C THR A 51 4.34 -3.52 1.56
N GLY A 52 3.40 -2.82 2.20
CA GLY A 52 3.65 -2.01 3.41
C GLY A 52 3.88 -2.84 4.68
N LEU A 53 3.29 -4.05 4.78
CA LEU A 53 3.39 -4.94 5.93
C LEU A 53 4.67 -5.79 5.95
N VAL A 54 5.18 -6.20 4.79
CA VAL A 54 6.38 -7.06 4.73
C VAL A 54 7.64 -6.37 5.29
N ARG A 55 7.64 -5.03 5.48
CA ARG A 55 8.68 -4.22 6.17
C ARG A 55 10.13 -4.44 5.70
N LEU A 56 10.32 -5.20 4.63
CA LEU A 56 11.56 -5.45 3.92
C LEU A 56 11.26 -5.05 2.48
N CYS A 57 11.64 -3.84 2.06
CA CYS A 57 11.74 -3.55 0.64
C CYS A 57 13.10 -4.09 0.17
N PRO A 58 13.18 -5.26 -0.48
CA PRO A 58 14.45 -5.78 -1.01
C PRO A 58 15.07 -4.78 -1.98
N LEU A 59 14.25 -4.03 -2.71
CA LEU A 59 14.70 -2.98 -3.61
C LEU A 59 15.47 -1.85 -2.90
N TYR A 60 15.04 -1.43 -1.70
CA TYR A 60 15.78 -0.43 -0.92
C TYR A 60 17.04 -1.02 -0.30
N SER A 61 17.02 -2.31 0.03
CA SER A 61 18.22 -3.04 0.46
C SER A 61 19.24 -3.17 -0.68
N ILE A 62 18.79 -3.33 -1.93
CA ILE A 62 19.62 -3.41 -3.13
C ILE A 62 20.14 -2.02 -3.54
N LEU A 63 19.30 -0.99 -3.42
CA LEU A 63 19.66 0.42 -3.73
C LEU A 63 20.43 1.12 -2.61
N GLY A 64 20.59 0.50 -1.44
CA GLY A 64 21.34 1.07 -0.31
C GLY A 64 20.68 2.29 0.36
N ILE A 65 19.44 2.63 -0.01
CA ILE A 65 18.72 3.81 0.50
C ILE A 65 18.07 3.45 1.84
N ARG A 66 18.44 4.15 2.92
CA ARG A 66 17.79 4.02 4.23
C ARG A 66 16.88 5.23 4.46
N THR A 67 15.57 5.04 4.54
CA THR A 67 14.64 6.12 4.97
C THR A 67 14.34 6.06 6.47
N CYS A 68 14.89 5.08 7.16
CA CYS A 68 14.95 5.08 8.61
C CYS A 68 15.87 6.22 9.07
N LYS A 69 15.28 7.28 9.64
CA LYS A 69 16.02 8.14 10.57
C LYS A 69 16.34 7.30 11.81
N LEU A 70 17.63 7.29 12.16
CA LEU A 70 18.13 6.80 13.46
C LEU A 70 17.38 7.47 14.60
#